data_AF-A0A2V7ZLD2-F1
#
_entry.id   AF-A0A2V7ZLD2-F1
#
_cell.length_a   1.000
_cell.length_b   1.000
_cell.length_c   1.000
_cell.angle_alpha   90.00
_cell.angle_beta   90.00
_cell.angle_gamma   90.00
#
_symmetry.space_group_name_H-M   'P 1'
#
loop_
_entity.id
_entity.type
_entity.pdbx_description
1 polymer ?
#
loop_
_entity_poly.entity_id
_entity_poly.type
_entity_poly.pdbx_seq_one_letter_code
_entity_poly.pdbx_strand_id
1 'polypeptide(L)'
;MTLGEKVRSLRKVEGELRGLGRELSQQEVVRAIRHELGASFSQSYLSQVESGARPHLTHHTRQLLARFFKVHPGYLVTDPPGFHTELTSDLRTSEGPLDDWLRKGAEQFIGDIELTGALLKLADHADSRKCLVLLGAIVETPDLVDRLLDALKPVIS
;
A
#
# COMPACT_ATOMS: atom_id res chain seq x y z
N MET A 1 -7.80 -9.45 -0.87
CA MET A 1 -8.13 -9.56 0.57
C MET A 1 -9.57 -10.02 0.74
N THR A 2 -9.83 -10.83 1.77
CA THR A 2 -11.19 -11.21 2.18
C THR A 2 -11.90 -10.05 2.87
N LEU A 3 -13.24 -10.08 2.88
CA LEU A 3 -14.06 -9.14 3.66
C LEU A 3 -13.60 -9.06 5.13
N GLY A 4 -13.36 -10.20 5.77
CA GLY A 4 -12.97 -10.24 7.18
C GLY A 4 -11.62 -9.58 7.46
N GLU A 5 -10.65 -9.76 6.56
CA GLU A 5 -9.34 -9.07 6.63
C GLU A 5 -9.48 -7.56 6.49
N LYS A 6 -10.31 -7.10 5.55
CA LYS A 6 -10.58 -5.67 5.36
C LYS A 6 -11.21 -5.05 6.61
N VAL A 7 -12.19 -5.72 7.21
CA VAL A 7 -12.82 -5.24 8.44
C VAL A 7 -11.83 -5.16 9.61
N ARG A 8 -10.95 -6.16 9.79
CA ARG A 8 -9.87 -6.11 10.79
C ARG A 8 -8.89 -4.97 10.53
N SER A 9 -8.49 -4.77 9.28
CA SER A 9 -7.62 -3.66 8.88
C SER A 9 -8.24 -2.30 9.21
N LEU A 10 -9.54 -2.12 8.92
CA LEU A 10 -10.26 -0.90 9.28
C LEU A 10 -10.34 -0.68 10.79
N ARG A 11 -10.51 -1.72 11.61
CA ARG A 11 -10.45 -1.61 13.08
C ARG A 11 -9.09 -1.14 13.58
N LYS A 12 -8.00 -1.58 12.93
CA LYS A 12 -6.65 -1.14 13.26
C LYS A 12 -6.48 0.35 12.97
N VAL A 13 -6.78 0.77 11.74
CA VAL A 13 -6.66 2.17 11.31
C VAL A 13 -7.54 3.08 12.17
N GLU A 14 -8.79 2.69 12.42
CA GLU A 14 -9.70 3.48 13.25
C GLU A 14 -9.20 3.62 14.70
N GLY A 15 -8.59 2.57 15.26
CA GLY A 15 -7.98 2.63 16.58
C GLY A 15 -6.75 3.55 16.65
N GLU A 16 -5.92 3.56 15.61
CA GLU A 16 -4.81 4.51 15.46
C GLU A 16 -5.31 5.96 15.34
N LEU A 17 -6.33 6.22 14.50
CA LEU A 17 -6.93 7.54 14.34
C LEU A 17 -7.58 8.08 15.62
N ARG A 18 -8.06 7.18 16.49
CA ARG A 18 -8.59 7.52 17.82
C ARG A 18 -7.50 7.67 18.89
N GLY A 19 -6.23 7.52 18.54
CA GLY A 19 -5.10 7.68 19.45
C GLY A 19 -4.90 6.52 20.42
N LEU A 20 -5.45 5.34 20.15
CA LEU A 20 -5.33 4.17 21.05
C LEU A 20 -4.01 3.42 20.90
N GLY A 21 -3.29 3.62 19.78
CA GLY A 21 -2.07 2.88 19.46
C GLY A 21 -2.29 1.36 19.27
N ARG A 22 -3.55 0.94 19.12
CA ARG A 22 -3.98 -0.45 18.91
C ARG A 22 -5.26 -0.49 18.11
N GLU A 23 -5.62 -1.68 17.61
CA GLU A 23 -6.93 -1.87 17.00
C GLU A 23 -8.09 -1.65 17.99
N LEU A 24 -9.20 -1.09 17.48
CA LEU A 24 -10.47 -1.11 18.20
C LEU A 24 -10.92 -2.55 18.38
N SER A 25 -11.25 -2.98 19.59
CA SER A 25 -11.92 -4.26 19.82
C SER A 25 -13.31 -4.27 19.17
N GLN A 26 -13.83 -5.46 18.90
CA GLN A 26 -15.17 -5.62 18.32
C GLN A 26 -16.28 -5.01 19.21
N GLN A 27 -16.13 -5.07 20.53
CA GLN A 27 -17.06 -4.41 21.45
C GLN A 27 -16.97 -2.88 21.37
N GLU A 28 -15.77 -2.32 21.24
CA GLU A 28 -15.58 -0.88 21.07
C GLU A 28 -16.19 -0.40 19.75
N VAL A 29 -16.05 -1.16 18.66
CA VAL A 29 -16.73 -0.87 17.38
C VAL A 29 -18.25 -0.83 17.55
N VAL A 30 -18.84 -1.83 18.22
CA VAL A 30 -20.29 -1.88 18.45
C VAL A 30 -20.76 -0.68 19.29
N ARG A 31 -20.02 -0.31 20.34
CA ARG A 31 -20.36 0.85 21.17
C ARG A 31 -20.23 2.14 20.39
N ALA A 32 -19.17 2.30 19.59
CA ALA A 32 -18.92 3.47 18.77
C ALA A 32 -20.01 3.65 17.70
N ILE A 33 -20.41 2.57 17.00
CA ILE A 33 -21.53 2.59 16.05
C ILE A 33 -22.83 3.05 16.71
N ARG A 34 -23.12 2.56 17.92
CA ARG A 34 -24.31 2.97 18.66
C ARG A 34 -24.25 4.45 19.05
N HIS A 35 -23.11 4.90 19.54
CA HIS A 35 -22.91 6.28 20.00
C HIS A 35 -22.92 7.30 18.85
N GLU A 36 -22.25 6.98 17.74
CA GLU A 36 -22.00 7.93 16.65
C GLU A 36 -23.09 7.90 15.57
N LEU A 37 -23.68 6.74 15.31
CA LEU A 37 -24.66 6.55 14.23
C LEU A 37 -26.08 6.24 14.74
N GLY A 38 -26.26 6.09 16.05
CA GLY A 38 -27.55 5.71 16.65
C GLY A 38 -28.05 4.33 16.24
N ALA A 39 -27.19 3.49 15.67
CA ALA A 39 -27.58 2.21 15.09
C ALA A 39 -27.27 1.03 16.04
N SER A 40 -28.10 0.00 15.99
CA SER A 40 -27.82 -1.25 16.71
C SER A 40 -27.01 -2.20 15.81
N PHE A 41 -25.91 -2.72 16.34
CA PHE A 41 -25.07 -3.72 15.68
C PHE A 41 -24.59 -4.73 16.72
N SER A 42 -24.43 -6.00 16.34
CA SER A 42 -24.03 -7.05 17.30
C SER A 42 -22.57 -7.42 17.16
N GLN A 43 -21.91 -7.64 18.30
CA GLN A 43 -20.51 -8.08 18.33
C GLN A 43 -20.37 -9.49 17.73
N SER A 44 -21.34 -10.38 17.96
CA SER A 44 -21.37 -11.72 17.35
C SER A 44 -21.40 -11.65 15.82
N TYR A 45 -22.19 -10.74 15.24
CA TYR A 45 -22.22 -10.56 13.79
C TYR A 45 -20.87 -10.06 13.26
N LEU A 46 -20.23 -9.11 13.95
CA LEU A 46 -18.89 -8.64 13.59
C LEU A 46 -17.85 -9.76 13.63
N SER A 47 -17.90 -10.59 14.69
CA SER A 47 -17.03 -11.77 14.83
C SER A 47 -17.23 -12.77 13.68
N GLN A 48 -18.47 -13.04 13.29
CA GLN A 48 -18.79 -13.93 12.17
C GLN A 48 -18.28 -13.40 10.82
N VAL A 49 -18.28 -12.08 10.63
CA VAL A 49 -17.72 -11.45 9.43
C VAL A 49 -16.21 -11.58 9.41
N GLU A 50 -15.54 -11.28 10.53
CA GLU A 50 -14.08 -11.32 10.62
C GLU A 50 -13.48 -12.72 10.53
N SER A 51 -14.20 -13.74 11.03
CA SER A 51 -13.82 -15.14 10.92
C SER A 51 -14.14 -15.77 9.56
N GLY A 52 -14.89 -15.07 8.71
CA GLY A 52 -15.34 -15.58 7.41
C GLY A 52 -16.57 -16.49 7.47
N ALA A 53 -17.11 -16.79 8.66
CA ALA A 53 -18.37 -17.54 8.79
C ALA A 53 -19.55 -16.83 8.11
N ARG A 54 -19.47 -15.50 7.94
CA ARG A 54 -20.34 -14.71 7.07
C ARG A 54 -19.49 -13.98 6.02
N PRO A 55 -19.28 -14.57 4.83
CA PRO A 55 -18.43 -13.98 3.79
C PRO A 55 -19.09 -12.79 3.06
N HIS A 56 -20.39 -12.56 3.28
CA HIS A 56 -21.15 -11.50 2.64
C HIS A 56 -21.95 -10.70 3.68
N LEU A 57 -22.03 -9.39 3.47
CA LEU A 57 -22.85 -8.48 4.27
C LEU A 57 -24.22 -8.28 3.63
N THR A 58 -25.25 -8.11 4.45
CA THR A 58 -26.50 -7.53 3.97
C THR A 58 -26.26 -6.10 3.47
N HIS A 59 -27.10 -5.61 2.55
CA HIS A 59 -27.00 -4.23 2.06
C HIS A 59 -26.99 -3.21 3.21
N HIS A 60 -27.90 -3.37 4.18
CA HIS A 60 -28.00 -2.49 5.34
C HIS A 60 -26.72 -2.51 6.19
N THR A 61 -26.21 -3.70 6.53
CA THR A 61 -24.98 -3.81 7.34
C THR A 61 -23.77 -3.22 6.61
N ARG A 62 -23.68 -3.44 5.29
CA ARG A 62 -22.60 -2.87 4.47
C ARG A 62 -22.64 -1.35 4.48
N GLN A 63 -23.81 -0.74 4.32
CA GLN A 63 -23.98 0.71 4.42
C GLN A 63 -23.61 1.24 5.81
N LEU A 64 -24.00 0.52 6.86
CA LEU A 64 -23.69 0.90 8.23
C LEU A 64 -22.18 0.90 8.51
N LEU A 65 -21.48 -0.19 8.18
CA LEU A 65 -20.04 -0.30 8.39
C LEU A 65 -19.26 0.68 7.49
N ALA A 66 -19.72 0.89 6.25
CA ALA A 66 -19.13 1.87 5.34
C ALA A 66 -19.20 3.29 5.90
N ARG A 67 -20.37 3.68 6.44
CA ARG A 67 -20.55 4.98 7.12
C ARG A 67 -19.69 5.10 8.36
N PHE A 68 -19.61 4.06 9.19
CA PHE A 68 -18.81 4.07 10.41
C PHE A 68 -17.31 4.23 10.11
N PHE A 69 -16.76 3.40 9.23
CA PHE A 69 -15.35 3.44 8.85
C PHE A 69 -15.01 4.49 7.78
N LYS A 70 -16.01 5.26 7.32
CA LYS A 70 -15.87 6.31 6.30
C LYS A 70 -15.22 5.81 4.99
N VAL A 71 -15.61 4.61 4.56
CA VAL A 71 -15.14 3.99 3.31
C VAL A 71 -16.29 3.83 2.31
N HIS A 72 -15.97 3.67 1.03
CA HIS A 72 -16.97 3.33 0.02
C HIS A 72 -17.57 1.93 0.30
N PRO A 73 -18.91 1.71 0.20
CA PRO A 73 -19.51 0.40 0.44
C PRO A 73 -18.93 -0.74 -0.41
N GLY A 74 -18.44 -0.42 -1.61
CA GLY A 74 -17.76 -1.37 -2.50
C GLY A 74 -16.42 -1.88 -1.96
N TYR A 75 -15.79 -1.21 -0.99
CA TYR A 75 -14.59 -1.72 -0.33
C TYR A 75 -14.89 -2.94 0.54
N LEU A 76 -16.10 -3.01 1.12
CA LEU A 76 -16.55 -4.06 2.04
C LEU A 76 -17.07 -5.30 1.30
N VAL A 77 -16.27 -5.79 0.36
CA VAL A 77 -16.46 -7.06 -0.35
C VAL A 77 -15.12 -7.78 -0.42
N THR A 78 -15.15 -9.10 -0.55
CA THR A 78 -13.93 -9.87 -0.86
C THR A 78 -13.44 -9.50 -2.26
N ASP A 79 -12.15 -9.24 -2.38
CA ASP A 79 -11.55 -8.95 -3.67
C ASP A 79 -11.61 -10.18 -4.58
N PRO A 80 -11.90 -10.02 -5.88
CA PRO A 80 -11.80 -11.12 -6.82
C PRO A 80 -10.35 -11.61 -6.96
N PRO A 81 -10.15 -12.87 -7.37
CA PRO A 81 -8.81 -13.37 -7.70
C PRO A 81 -8.16 -12.47 -8.75
N GLY A 82 -6.89 -12.09 -8.53
CA GLY A 82 -6.15 -11.20 -9.44
C GLY A 82 -6.49 -9.70 -9.31
N PHE A 83 -7.30 -9.31 -8.32
CA PHE A 83 -7.53 -7.89 -8.05
C PHE A 83 -6.27 -7.20 -7.50
N HIS A 84 -5.89 -6.11 -8.14
CA HIS A 84 -4.85 -5.20 -7.68
C HIS A 84 -5.44 -3.79 -7.51
N THR A 85 -5.03 -3.08 -6.46
CA THR A 85 -5.44 -1.68 -6.23
C THR A 85 -4.82 -0.71 -7.22
N GLU A 86 -3.84 -1.16 -8.00
CA GLU A 86 -3.18 -0.43 -9.07
C GLU A 86 -3.63 -0.98 -10.43
N LEU A 87 -3.77 -0.11 -11.43
CA LEU A 87 -4.04 -0.51 -12.81
C LEU A 87 -2.91 -1.41 -13.32
N THR A 88 -3.13 -2.72 -13.25
CA THR A 88 -2.35 -3.73 -13.96
C THR A 88 -3.04 -3.93 -15.29
N SER A 89 -2.54 -3.26 -16.32
CA SER A 89 -2.98 -3.51 -17.69
C SER A 89 -2.21 -4.70 -18.23
N ASP A 90 -2.91 -5.76 -18.63
CA ASP A 90 -2.35 -6.90 -19.37
C ASP A 90 -1.67 -6.48 -20.71
N LEU A 91 -1.74 -5.19 -21.09
CA LEU A 91 -1.08 -4.60 -22.26
C LEU A 91 0.37 -4.14 -22.03
N ARG A 92 0.99 -4.40 -20.87
CA ARG A 92 2.41 -4.05 -20.62
C ARG A 92 3.32 -5.27 -20.62
N THR A 93 3.44 -5.94 -21.75
CA THR A 93 4.39 -7.05 -21.97
C THR A 93 5.84 -6.59 -22.21
N SER A 94 6.29 -5.44 -21.65
CA SER A 94 7.68 -4.97 -21.86
C SER A 94 8.31 -4.17 -20.73
N GLU A 95 7.56 -3.64 -19.76
CA GLU A 95 8.14 -2.94 -18.60
C GLU A 95 8.05 -3.87 -17.38
N GLY A 96 9.18 -4.19 -16.76
CA GLY A 96 9.19 -5.05 -15.58
C GLY A 96 8.67 -4.31 -14.34
N PRO A 97 8.18 -5.01 -13.30
CA PRO A 97 7.71 -4.39 -12.06
C PRO A 97 8.74 -3.44 -11.40
N LEU A 98 10.03 -3.67 -11.66
CA LEU A 98 11.13 -2.83 -11.18
C LEU A 98 11.20 -1.49 -11.92
N ASP A 99 10.94 -1.47 -13.22
CA ASP A 99 11.03 -0.27 -14.05
C ASP A 99 9.89 0.69 -13.69
N ASP A 100 8.69 0.13 -13.50
CA ASP A 100 7.53 0.87 -12.99
C ASP A 100 7.80 1.45 -11.59
N TRP A 101 8.46 0.68 -10.71
CA TRP A 101 8.85 1.16 -9.38
C TRP A 101 9.86 2.31 -9.46
N LEU A 102 10.86 2.22 -10.35
CA LEU A 102 11.86 3.26 -10.57
C LEU A 102 11.24 4.56 -11.12
N ARG A 103 10.31 4.47 -12.08
CA ARG A 103 9.60 5.64 -12.63
C ARG A 103 8.74 6.32 -11.57
N LYS A 104 7.95 5.55 -10.81
CA LYS A 104 7.15 6.08 -9.68
C LYS A 104 8.03 6.70 -8.60
N GLY A 105 9.19 6.09 -8.32
CA GLY A 105 10.18 6.66 -7.40
C GLY A 105 10.65 8.05 -7.87
N ALA A 106 10.96 8.20 -9.16
CA ALA A 106 11.40 9.47 -9.73
C ALA A 106 10.37 10.60 -9.52
N GLU A 107 9.07 10.30 -9.64
CA GLU A 107 7.98 11.26 -9.38
C GLU A 107 7.94 11.75 -7.93
N GLN A 108 8.40 10.95 -6.96
CA GLN A 108 8.44 11.33 -5.55
C GLN A 108 9.61 12.28 -5.23
N PHE A 109 10.65 12.31 -6.07
CA PHE A 109 11.89 13.06 -5.84
C PHE A 109 12.07 14.27 -6.76
N ILE A 110 10.99 14.86 -7.30
CA ILE A 110 11.03 15.98 -8.26
C ILE A 110 11.94 17.16 -7.81
N GLY A 111 12.09 17.38 -6.50
CA GLY A 111 12.99 18.41 -5.95
C GLY A 111 14.49 18.13 -6.09
N ASP A 112 14.88 16.88 -6.33
CA ASP A 112 16.24 16.44 -6.60
C ASP A 112 16.35 15.97 -8.06
N ILE A 113 16.78 16.89 -8.92
CA ILE A 113 16.87 16.66 -10.37
C ILE A 113 17.90 15.58 -10.70
N GLU A 114 18.99 15.50 -9.92
CA GLU A 114 20.06 14.53 -10.15
C GLU A 114 19.59 13.11 -9.85
N LEU A 115 18.93 12.92 -8.70
CA LEU A 115 18.34 11.64 -8.31
C LEU A 115 17.20 11.24 -9.24
N THR A 116 16.29 12.17 -9.55
CA THR A 116 15.19 11.93 -10.50
C THR A 116 15.72 11.46 -11.85
N GLY A 117 16.73 12.15 -12.38
CA GLY A 117 17.37 11.78 -13.64
C GLY A 117 18.08 10.41 -13.57
N ALA A 118 18.70 10.07 -12.45
CA ALA A 118 19.33 8.77 -12.25
C ALA A 118 18.29 7.63 -12.24
N LEU A 119 17.16 7.82 -11.54
CA LEU A 119 16.08 6.83 -11.47
C LEU A 119 15.44 6.58 -12.84
N LEU A 120 15.21 7.64 -13.63
CA LEU A 120 14.68 7.50 -14.99
C LEU A 120 15.66 6.77 -15.91
N LYS A 121 16.96 7.09 -15.85
CA LYS A 121 17.99 6.37 -16.63
C LYS A 121 18.07 4.89 -16.27
N LEU A 122 17.85 4.54 -15.00
CA LEU A 122 17.79 3.14 -14.57
C LEU A 122 16.54 2.44 -15.10
N ALA A 123 15.39 3.11 -15.07
CA ALA A 123 14.13 2.57 -15.59
C ALA A 123 14.16 2.34 -17.11
N ASP A 124 14.90 3.18 -17.84
CA ASP A 124 15.06 3.07 -19.30
C ASP A 124 16.16 2.07 -19.71
N HIS A 125 16.92 1.52 -18.76
CA HIS A 125 17.98 0.56 -19.05
C HIS A 125 17.41 -0.83 -19.36
N ALA A 126 17.91 -1.49 -20.40
CA ALA A 126 17.43 -2.81 -20.85
C ALA A 126 17.48 -3.92 -19.79
N ASP A 127 18.32 -3.74 -18.77
CA ASP A 127 18.41 -4.60 -17.58
C ASP A 127 18.61 -3.73 -16.33
N SER A 128 17.54 -3.08 -15.88
CA SER A 128 17.52 -2.22 -14.69
C SER A 128 17.93 -2.97 -13.43
N ARG A 129 17.58 -4.25 -13.33
CA ARG A 129 17.96 -5.14 -12.22
C ARG A 129 19.47 -5.27 -12.11
N LYS A 130 20.16 -5.53 -13.21
CA LYS A 130 21.62 -5.65 -13.22
C LYS A 130 22.29 -4.37 -12.71
N CYS A 131 21.77 -3.20 -13.08
CA CYS A 131 22.31 -1.92 -12.63
C CYS A 131 22.17 -1.75 -11.10
N LEU A 132 21.01 -2.08 -10.52
CA LEU A 132 20.80 -1.98 -9.08
C LEU A 132 21.61 -3.01 -8.28
N VAL A 133 21.74 -4.24 -8.80
CA VAL A 133 22.60 -5.26 -8.18
C VAL A 133 24.07 -4.81 -8.20
N LEU A 134 24.53 -4.23 -9.32
CA LEU A 134 25.86 -3.65 -9.41
C LEU A 134 26.05 -2.51 -8.40
N LEU A 135 25.07 -1.62 -8.25
CA LEU A 135 25.12 -0.55 -7.26
C LEU A 135 25.29 -1.10 -5.84
N GLY A 136 24.58 -2.17 -5.49
CA GLY A 136 24.76 -2.87 -4.21
C GLY A 136 26.20 -3.36 -4.01
N ALA A 137 26.76 -4.04 -5.01
CA ALA A 137 28.15 -4.52 -4.96
C ALA A 137 29.18 -3.38 -4.86
N ILE A 138 28.91 -2.24 -5.51
CA ILE A 138 29.75 -1.05 -5.41
C ILE A 138 29.72 -0.50 -3.97
N VAL A 139 28.54 -0.39 -3.36
CA VAL A 139 28.38 0.11 -1.98
C VAL A 139 29.02 -0.81 -0.95
N GLU A 140 29.04 -2.12 -1.20
CA GLU A 140 29.74 -3.10 -0.35
C GLU A 140 31.26 -2.99 -0.42
N THR A 141 31.81 -2.37 -1.47
CA THR A 141 33.26 -2.21 -1.65
C THR A 141 33.73 -0.86 -1.09
N PRO A 142 34.54 -0.83 -0.02
CA PRO A 142 35.00 0.42 0.60
C PRO A 142 35.70 1.34 -0.41
N ASP A 143 35.45 2.64 -0.29
CA ASP A 143 35.97 3.73 -1.14
C ASP A 143 35.63 3.64 -2.64
N LEU A 144 34.95 2.58 -3.11
CA LEU A 144 34.72 2.39 -4.54
C LEU A 144 33.68 3.38 -5.09
N VAL A 145 32.68 3.73 -4.28
CA VAL A 145 31.68 4.75 -4.64
C VAL A 145 32.36 6.07 -4.99
N ASP A 146 33.20 6.59 -4.08
CA ASP A 146 33.88 7.87 -4.27
C ASP A 146 34.85 7.84 -5.46
N ARG A 147 35.63 6.76 -5.58
CA ARG A 147 36.55 6.59 -6.73
C ARG A 147 35.81 6.54 -8.07
N LEU A 148 34.66 5.89 -8.13
CA LEU A 148 33.85 5.85 -9.34
C LEU A 148 33.21 7.20 -9.63
N LEU A 149 32.76 7.94 -8.61
CA LEU A 149 32.24 9.29 -8.78
C LEU A 149 33.32 10.22 -9.32
N ASP A 150 34.53 10.21 -8.75
CA ASP A 150 35.66 11.00 -9.23
C ASP A 150 36.03 10.67 -10.69
N ALA A 151 35.99 9.39 -11.05
CA ALA A 151 36.31 8.94 -12.40
C ALA A 151 35.23 9.26 -13.44
N LEU A 152 33.94 9.15 -13.07
CA LEU A 152 32.81 9.28 -13.99
C LEU A 152 32.21 10.69 -14.06
N LYS A 153 32.39 11.49 -13.01
CA LYS A 153 32.00 12.89 -12.93
C LYS A 153 33.21 13.72 -12.50
N PRO A 154 34.27 13.78 -13.32
CA PRO A 154 35.41 14.61 -12.99
C PRO A 154 34.92 16.05 -12.81
N VAL A 155 35.24 16.65 -11.67
CA VAL A 155 35.01 18.08 -11.44
C VAL A 155 35.82 18.81 -12.51
N ILE A 156 35.12 19.33 -13.53
CA ILE A 156 35.76 20.15 -14.56
C ILE A 156 36.23 21.41 -13.83
N SER A 157 37.55 21.54 -13.69
CA SER A 157 38.20 22.71 -13.12
C SER A 157 38.27 23.86 -14.12
#